data_AF-A0A9D6SBQ3-F1
#
_entry.id   AF-A0A9D6SBQ3-F1
#
_cell.length_a   1.000
_cell.length_b   1.000
_cell.length_c   1.000
_cell.angle_alpha   90.00
_cell.angle_beta   90.00
_cell.angle_gamma   90.00
#
_symmetry.space_group_name_H-M   'P 1'
#
loop_
_entity.id
_entity.type
_entity.pdbx_description
1 polymer ?
#
loop_
_entity_poly.entity_id
_entity_poly.type
_entity_poly.pdbx_seq_one_letter_code
_entity_poly.pdbx_strand_id
1 'polypeptide(L)'
;MVNGSWSVHPDGARPPAEILRLAERVRADGGSPLALYREPVGGAWQIFALLPLKRVTPTPFQRDLSRAHAQRLKEAIEKMNRFVDPVVAVRAED
;
A
#
# COMPACT_ATOMS: atom_id res chain seq x y z
N MET A 1 22.18 -3.50 -4.88
CA MET A 1 20.97 -3.03 -5.60
C MET A 1 20.01 -4.21 -5.64
N VAL A 2 18.92 -4.18 -4.88
CA VAL A 2 17.90 -5.24 -4.98
C VAL A 2 17.09 -4.95 -6.23
N ASN A 3 17.40 -5.62 -7.33
CA ASN A 3 16.51 -5.67 -8.50
C ASN A 3 15.28 -6.49 -8.11
N GLY A 4 14.39 -5.90 -7.31
CA GLY A 4 13.16 -6.56 -6.88
C GLY A 4 12.14 -6.52 -8.02
N SER A 5 11.97 -7.63 -8.73
CA SER A 5 10.70 -7.90 -9.41
C SER A 5 9.63 -8.09 -8.34
N TRP A 6 8.47 -7.47 -8.47
CA TRP A 6 7.31 -7.80 -7.65
C TRP A 6 6.84 -9.23 -7.94
N SER A 7 6.26 -9.89 -6.94
CA SER A 7 5.53 -11.15 -7.19
C SER A 7 4.16 -10.85 -7.82
N VAL A 8 3.56 -11.87 -8.43
CA VAL A 8 2.18 -11.81 -8.93
C VAL A 8 1.39 -12.94 -8.29
N HIS A 9 0.24 -12.62 -7.70
CA HIS A 9 -0.68 -13.60 -7.15
C HIS A 9 -2.11 -13.38 -7.65
N PRO A 10 -2.86 -14.45 -7.98
CA PRO A 10 -2.44 -15.85 -7.93
C PRO A 10 -1.41 -16.18 -9.02
N ASP A 11 -0.67 -17.27 -8.82
CA ASP A 11 0.41 -17.69 -9.72
C ASP A 11 -0.14 -17.94 -11.14
N GLY A 12 0.60 -17.51 -12.16
CA GLY A 12 0.19 -17.61 -13.56
C GLY A 12 -0.84 -16.57 -14.02
N ALA A 13 -1.37 -15.73 -13.11
CA ALA A 13 -2.19 -14.59 -13.49
C ALA A 13 -1.36 -13.56 -14.26
N ARG A 14 -2.02 -12.86 -15.20
CA ARG A 14 -1.42 -11.78 -15.98
C ARG A 14 -2.00 -10.44 -15.51
N PRO A 15 -1.21 -9.60 -14.82
CA PRO A 15 -1.67 -8.28 -14.44
C PRO A 15 -1.99 -7.44 -15.67
N PRO A 16 -3.08 -6.67 -15.67
CA PRO A 16 -3.35 -5.69 -16.70
C PRO A 16 -2.22 -4.66 -16.84
N ALA A 17 -2.08 -4.06 -18.02
CA ALA A 17 -0.98 -3.15 -18.32
C ALA A 17 -1.00 -1.90 -17.41
N GLU A 18 -2.18 -1.44 -17.00
CA GLU A 18 -2.34 -0.33 -16.05
C GLU A 18 -1.77 -0.63 -14.65
N ILE A 19 -1.84 -1.89 -14.21
CA ILE A 19 -1.27 -2.34 -12.94
C ILE A 19 0.25 -2.37 -13.02
N LEU A 20 0.80 -2.87 -14.12
CA LEU A 20 2.25 -2.83 -14.38
C LEU A 20 2.76 -1.38 -14.42
N ARG A 21 2.05 -0.48 -15.11
CA ARG A 21 2.39 0.95 -15.13
C ARG A 21 2.31 1.59 -13.75
N LEU A 22 1.33 1.21 -12.92
CA LEU A 22 1.21 1.71 -11.56
C LEU A 22 2.38 1.24 -10.68
N ALA A 23 2.80 -0.02 -10.82
CA ALA A 23 3.95 -0.56 -10.10
C ALA A 23 5.25 0.19 -10.46
N GLU A 24 5.46 0.49 -11.76
CA GLU A 24 6.61 1.29 -12.18
C GLU A 24 6.53 2.74 -11.65
N ARG A 25 5.35 3.35 -11.63
CA ARG A 25 5.18 4.68 -11.00
C ARG A 25 5.52 4.66 -9.52
N VAL A 26 5.10 3.63 -8.78
CA VAL A 26 5.48 3.46 -7.37
C VAL A 26 7.01 3.44 -7.21
N ARG A 27 7.74 2.75 -8.11
CA ARG A 27 9.22 2.78 -8.11
C ARG A 27 9.76 4.17 -8.43
N ALA A 28 9.23 4.83 -9.46
CA ALA A 28 9.64 6.16 -9.88
C ALA A 28 9.43 7.21 -8.76
N ASP A 29 8.37 7.03 -7.95
CA ASP A 29 8.06 7.86 -6.79
C ASP A 29 8.94 7.53 -5.56
N GLY A 30 9.90 6.60 -5.68
CA GLY A 30 10.83 6.19 -4.62
C GLY A 30 10.29 5.09 -3.69
N GLY A 31 9.17 4.47 -4.05
CA GLY A 31 8.60 3.32 -3.36
C GLY A 31 9.16 1.97 -3.83
N SER A 32 8.64 0.90 -3.28
CA SER A 32 8.99 -0.48 -3.63
C SER A 32 7.74 -1.34 -3.73
N PRO A 33 7.28 -1.68 -4.95
CA PRO A 33 6.23 -2.67 -5.13
C PRO A 33 6.75 -4.05 -4.70
N LEU A 34 5.97 -4.74 -3.88
CA LEU A 34 6.29 -6.06 -3.34
C LEU A 34 5.52 -7.16 -4.08
N ALA A 35 4.22 -6.95 -4.30
CA ALA A 35 3.34 -7.91 -4.96
C ALA A 35 2.20 -7.23 -5.72
N LEU A 36 1.84 -7.81 -6.88
CA LEU A 36 0.61 -7.52 -7.61
C LEU A 36 -0.38 -8.62 -7.29
N TYR A 37 -1.48 -8.26 -6.65
CA TYR A 37 -2.44 -9.20 -6.11
C TYR A 37 -3.80 -8.98 -6.77
N ARG A 38 -4.33 -10.04 -7.36
CA ARG A 38 -5.73 -10.10 -7.78
C ARG A 38 -6.55 -10.69 -6.64
N GLU A 39 -7.40 -9.88 -6.03
CA GLU A 39 -8.18 -10.30 -4.86
C GLU A 39 -9.26 -11.35 -5.23
N PRO A 40 -9.58 -12.29 -4.33
CA PRO A 40 -10.34 -13.50 -4.66
C PRO A 40 -11.86 -13.30 -4.69
N VAL A 41 -12.37 -12.15 -4.23
CA VAL A 41 -13.81 -11.89 -4.10
C VAL A 41 -14.36 -11.29 -5.39
N GLY A 42 -13.81 -10.17 -5.85
CA GLY A 42 -14.24 -9.44 -7.06
C GLY A 42 -13.28 -9.56 -8.25
N GLY A 43 -12.10 -10.14 -8.06
CA GLY A 43 -11.05 -10.22 -9.08
C GLY A 43 -10.36 -8.88 -9.39
N ALA A 44 -10.51 -7.86 -8.54
CA ALA A 44 -9.82 -6.58 -8.67
C ALA A 44 -8.32 -6.70 -8.42
N TRP A 45 -7.52 -5.80 -9.00
CA TRP A 45 -6.07 -5.80 -8.84
C TRP A 45 -5.62 -4.70 -7.87
N GLN A 46 -4.70 -5.06 -6.97
CA GLN A 46 -4.07 -4.15 -6.02
C GLN A 46 -2.56 -4.40 -5.94
N ILE A 47 -1.82 -3.39 -5.48
CA ILE A 47 -0.37 -3.47 -5.30
C ILE A 47 -0.07 -3.40 -3.81
N PHE A 48 0.63 -4.40 -3.29
CA PHE A 48 1.30 -4.29 -1.99
C PHE A 48 2.63 -3.58 -2.23
N ALA A 49 2.85 -2.44 -1.56
CA ALA A 49 4.03 -1.63 -1.76
C ALA A 49 4.50 -0.94 -0.47
N LEU A 50 5.80 -0.67 -0.41
CA LEU A 50 6.37 0.30 0.51
C LEU A 50 6.33 1.68 -0.18
N LEU A 51 5.72 2.67 0.47
CA LEU A 51 5.61 4.03 -0.07
C LEU A 51 6.41 5.01 0.81
N PRO A 52 7.08 6.01 0.22
CA PRO A 52 7.68 7.08 1.01
C PRO A 52 6.59 7.87 1.74
N LEU A 53 6.70 8.00 3.07
CA LEU A 53 5.69 8.68 3.89
C LEU A 53 5.39 10.10 3.39
N LYS A 54 6.41 10.83 2.92
CA LYS A 54 6.26 12.19 2.38
C LYS A 54 5.45 12.27 1.07
N ARG A 55 5.21 11.13 0.41
CA ARG A 55 4.41 11.02 -0.81
C ARG A 55 2.98 10.54 -0.54
N VAL A 56 2.62 10.34 0.74
CA VAL A 56 1.30 9.90 1.17
C VAL A 56 0.67 11.01 2.01
N THR A 57 -0.59 11.35 1.71
CA THR A 57 -1.36 12.33 2.46
C THR A 57 -2.68 11.70 2.94
N PRO A 58 -3.20 12.12 4.11
CA PRO A 58 -4.56 11.76 4.54
C PRO A 58 -5.59 12.10 3.45
N THR A 59 -6.62 11.27 3.31
CA THR A 59 -7.74 11.59 2.41
C THR A 59 -8.66 12.64 3.08
N PRO A 60 -9.32 13.53 2.32
CA PRO A 60 -10.25 14.51 2.90
C PRO A 60 -11.44 13.89 3.66
N PHE A 61 -11.77 12.64 3.35
CA PHE A 61 -12.88 11.90 3.95
C PHE A 61 -12.44 10.99 5.11
N GLN A 62 -11.17 11.04 5.51
CA GLN A 62 -10.70 10.28 6.66
C GLN A 62 -11.41 10.79 7.92
N ARG A 63 -12.05 9.88 8.66
CA ARG A 63 -12.67 10.25 9.95
C ARG A 63 -11.58 10.73 10.90
N ASP A 64 -11.75 11.92 11.45
CA ASP A 64 -10.87 12.42 12.50
C ASP A 64 -10.88 11.44 13.66
N LEU A 65 -9.70 10.92 13.99
CA LEU A 65 -9.52 10.16 15.21
C LEU A 65 -9.36 11.16 16.36
N SER A 66 -10.08 10.94 17.46
CA SER A 66 -9.83 11.72 18.66
C SER A 66 -8.39 11.49 19.14
N ARG A 67 -7.78 12.51 19.76
CA ARG A 67 -6.42 12.40 20.32
C ARG A 67 -6.27 11.18 21.24
N ALA A 68 -7.32 10.87 22.02
CA ALA A 68 -7.33 9.72 22.90
C ALA A 68 -7.29 8.39 22.12
N HIS A 69 -8.00 8.29 20.99
CA HIS A 69 -7.98 7.09 20.16
C HIS A 69 -6.61 6.88 19.50
N ALA A 70 -6.01 7.94 18.94
CA ALA A 70 -4.68 7.88 18.34
C ALA A 70 -3.61 7.46 19.36
N GLN A 71 -3.69 7.98 20.59
CA GLN A 71 -2.75 7.62 21.67
C GLN A 71 -2.85 6.14 22.04
N ARG A 72 -4.06 5.59 22.19
CA ARG A 72 -4.24 4.15 22.47
C ARG A 72 -3.71 3.26 21.35
N LEU A 73 -3.90 3.67 20.09
CA LEU A 73 -3.36 2.93 18.95
C LEU A 73 -1.83 2.91 18.99
N LYS A 74 -1.20 4.06 19.26
CA LYS A 74 0.25 4.15 19.42
C LYS A 74 0.77 3.21 20.53
N GLU A 75 0.16 3.25 21.71
CA GLU A 75 0.55 2.39 22.84
C GLU A 75 0.42 0.88 22.51
N ALA A 76 -0.64 0.50 21.78
CA ALA A 76 -0.81 -0.87 21.33
C ALA A 76 0.29 -1.31 20.35
N ILE A 77 0.64 -0.46 19.39
CA ILE A 77 1.73 -0.71 18.42
C ILE A 77 3.08 -0.85 19.14
N GLU A 78 3.37 0.04 20.10
CA GLU A 78 4.60 -0.01 20.91
C GLU A 78 4.67 -1.31 21.72
N LYS A 79 3.58 -1.70 22.38
CA LYS A 79 3.50 -2.95 23.14
C LYS A 79 3.69 -4.20 22.27
N MET A 80 3.13 -4.19 21.06
CA MET A 80 3.26 -5.30 20.11
C MET A 80 4.61 -5.30 19.39
N ASN A 81 5.37 -4.20 19.46
CA ASN A 81 6.62 -3.98 18.74
C ASN A 81 6.51 -4.32 17.24
N ARG A 82 5.36 -4.00 16.63
CA ARG A 82 5.06 -4.29 15.23
C ARG A 82 4.05 -3.31 14.68
N PHE A 83 4.35 -2.75 13.52
CA PHE A 83 3.37 -2.00 12.74
C PHE A 83 2.45 -2.98 12.02
N VAL A 84 1.16 -2.99 12.37
CA VAL A 84 0.19 -3.98 11.88
C VAL A 84 -0.88 -3.39 10.98
N ASP A 85 -0.96 -2.07 10.85
CA ASP A 85 -2.03 -1.41 10.10
C ASP A 85 -1.61 -1.13 8.65
N PRO A 86 -2.15 -1.85 7.66
CA PRO A 86 -1.93 -1.48 6.27
C PRO A 86 -2.65 -0.17 5.96
N VAL A 87 -1.93 0.79 5.36
CA VAL A 87 -2.55 1.99 4.79
C VAL A 87 -3.13 1.64 3.43
N VAL A 88 -4.42 1.89 3.25
CA VAL A 88 -5.05 1.83 1.92
C VAL A 88 -4.80 3.16 1.23
N ALA A 89 -3.98 3.15 0.17
CA ALA A 89 -3.68 4.31 -0.63
C ALA A 89 -4.28 4.17 -2.02
N VAL A 90 -4.83 5.26 -2.54
CA VAL A 90 -5.18 5.42 -3.95
C VAL A 90 -4.25 6.46 -4.55
N ARG A 91 -3.89 6.29 -5.83
CA ARG A 91 -3.11 7.31 -6.52
C ARG A 91 -4.01 8.53 -6.71
N ALA A 92 -3.52 9.70 -6.30
CA ALA A 92 -4.13 10.96 -6.67
C ALA A 92 -4.08 11.12 -8.20
N GLU A 93 -5.15 11.69 -8.77
CA GLU A 93 -5.07 12.26 -10.10
C GLU A 93 -4.04 13.40 -10.09
N ASP A 94 -3.33 13.59 -11.19
CA ASP A 94 -2.35 14.69 -11.31
C ASP A 94 -3.06 16.05 -11.31
#